data_AF-A0A7C2R1V2-F1
#
_entry.id   AF-A0A7C2R1V2-F1
#
_cell.length_a   1.000
_cell.length_b   1.000
_cell.length_c   1.000
_cell.angle_alpha   90.00
_cell.angle_beta   90.00
_cell.angle_gamma   90.00
#
_symmetry.space_group_name_H-M   'P 1'
#
loop_
_entity.id
_entity.type
_entity.pdbx_description
1 polymer ?
#
loop_
_entity_poly.entity_id
_entity_poly.type
_entity_poly.pdbx_seq_one_letter_code
_entity_poly.pdbx_strand_id
1 'polypeptide(L)'
;MKILLIAVFVLFLGVLLYNPEDHAEFVKHRAEDQQVQDEYQQEQTDSQPDLAHFQQNLAGIRVDHTPYIDGPFSTPQEVTETCLICHEEMDLDILKTRHWNWLGEEFVEDGESMKLGKQNIINNFCIAVPSNWPRCTSCHIGYGWKDETFDFTDGYNIDCLICHDRTGTYQKTPTGAGMPDPSVDLVKVARGVGKTTIHNCSICHFNGGGGTGVKHGDMDESMINPTPEIDVHMGANGFTCASCHAGENHQILGASHGSMEAGTNHISCVDCHGDQPHSRKIVNNHNKSVACETCHIPSFAREEPTKTWWDWSTAGNKKRTVQPDEFGKADYDVMKGDFAWEKDVVPEYLWYNGEADYYHIGDQLDPGEPLKMNILQGNIEDETAKIYPFKVMRGKQIYDTRNRYLIVPKVYGEGGYWQTYDWNTASELGMKEINLPYSGRYGFVETEMTWPINHMVAPVNKTLNCRSCHVIGQSGRLNWEALGYAGDPMRTGSRFR
;
A
#
# COMPACT_ATOMS: atom_id res chain seq x y z
N MET A 1 -36.05 80.08 0.52
CA MET A 1 -36.26 80.71 1.84
C MET A 1 -35.93 79.64 2.87
N LYS A 2 -34.70 79.62 3.43
CA LYS A 2 -34.41 80.07 4.82
C LYS A 2 -35.46 79.48 5.78
N ILE A 3 -35.12 78.54 6.68
CA ILE A 3 -34.48 78.84 7.97
C ILE A 3 -33.72 77.61 8.47
N LEU A 4 -32.39 77.75 8.42
CA LEU A 4 -31.43 77.21 9.35
C LEU A 4 -31.57 78.02 10.67
N LEU A 5 -31.30 77.40 11.82
CA LEU A 5 -31.03 77.97 13.16
C LEU A 5 -32.04 77.67 14.30
N ILE A 6 -31.48 76.97 15.30
CA ILE A 6 -31.66 77.18 16.75
C ILE A 6 -32.87 76.52 17.41
N ALA A 7 -32.63 75.30 17.90
CA ALA A 7 -32.91 74.87 19.27
C ALA A 7 -31.64 74.13 19.75
N VAL A 8 -30.59 74.80 20.23
CA VAL A 8 -30.42 75.39 21.57
C VAL A 8 -30.59 74.37 22.70
N PHE A 9 -29.46 74.17 23.38
CA PHE A 9 -29.34 73.90 24.81
C PHE A 9 -29.87 72.55 25.30
N VAL A 10 -28.95 71.60 25.42
CA VAL A 10 -28.58 70.90 26.66
C VAL A 10 -27.48 69.90 26.28
N LEU A 11 -26.42 69.79 27.11
CA LEU A 11 -25.27 68.86 27.01
C LEU A 11 -23.96 69.41 26.39
N PHE A 12 -23.66 70.69 26.59
CA PHE A 12 -22.27 71.16 26.72
C PHE A 12 -21.98 71.47 28.20
N LEU A 13 -21.80 70.42 29.01
CA LEU A 13 -21.22 70.45 30.35
C LEU A 13 -21.01 69.00 30.80
N GLY A 14 -19.85 68.44 30.46
CA GLY A 14 -19.49 67.05 30.77
C GLY A 14 -18.16 66.62 30.15
N VAL A 15 -17.19 67.54 30.09
CA VAL A 15 -15.78 67.21 29.86
C VAL A 15 -15.05 67.54 31.15
N LEU A 16 -14.15 66.63 31.56
CA LEU A 16 -13.13 66.73 32.61
C LEU A 16 -13.53 66.21 33.99
N LEU A 17 -13.32 64.90 34.21
CA LEU A 17 -12.50 64.37 35.31
C LEU A 17 -11.98 62.98 34.87
N TYR A 18 -10.79 62.92 34.28
CA TYR A 18 -10.02 61.66 34.17
C TYR A 18 -8.84 61.81 35.13
N ASN A 19 -8.80 60.97 36.16
CA ASN A 19 -7.88 61.09 37.28
C ASN A 19 -6.52 60.47 36.88
N PRO A 20 -5.38 61.18 37.03
CA PRO A 20 -4.07 60.64 36.65
C PRO A 20 -3.56 59.47 37.52
N GLU A 21 -4.23 59.14 38.63
CA GLU A 21 -3.90 57.98 39.47
C GLU A 21 -4.31 56.64 38.83
N ASP A 22 -5.41 56.59 38.08
CA ASP A 22 -5.92 55.34 37.45
C ASP A 22 -5.02 54.87 36.29
N HIS A 23 -4.25 55.76 35.67
CA HIS A 23 -3.31 55.41 34.59
C HIS A 23 -2.02 54.79 35.12
N ALA A 24 -1.59 55.14 36.34
CA ALA A 24 -0.40 54.58 36.96
C ALA A 24 -0.67 53.15 37.48
N GLU A 25 -1.87 52.89 37.98
CA GLU A 25 -2.29 51.55 38.44
C GLU A 25 -2.45 50.57 37.26
N PHE A 26 -2.99 51.04 36.13
CA PHE A 26 -3.16 50.22 34.92
C PHE A 26 -1.82 49.85 34.24
N VAL A 27 -0.81 50.71 34.33
CA VAL A 27 0.55 50.42 33.81
C VAL A 27 1.31 49.48 34.75
N LYS A 28 1.05 49.54 36.07
CA LYS A 28 1.67 48.67 37.06
C LYS A 28 1.16 47.23 36.97
N HIS A 29 -0.15 47.05 36.82
CA HIS A 29 -0.74 45.72 36.62
C HIS A 29 -0.28 45.06 35.32
N ARG A 30 -0.07 45.83 34.24
CA ARG A 30 0.44 45.28 32.97
C ARG A 30 1.91 44.88 33.03
N ALA A 31 2.71 45.53 33.87
CA ALA A 31 4.11 45.17 34.10
C ALA A 31 4.24 43.94 35.02
N GLU A 32 3.36 43.81 36.03
CA GLU A 32 3.29 42.64 36.90
C GLU A 32 2.79 41.39 36.15
N ASP A 33 1.78 41.52 35.27
CA ASP A 33 1.31 40.40 34.42
C ASP A 33 2.37 39.94 33.41
N GLN A 34 3.18 40.86 32.89
CA GLN A 34 4.25 40.53 31.93
C GLN A 34 5.45 39.86 32.64
N GLN A 35 5.75 40.27 33.87
CA GLN A 35 6.79 39.63 34.68
C GLN A 35 6.40 38.21 35.13
N VAL A 36 5.10 37.97 35.42
CA VAL A 36 4.56 36.63 35.70
C VAL A 36 4.55 35.74 34.45
N GLN A 37 4.31 36.30 33.27
CA GLN A 37 4.42 35.55 32.00
C GLN A 37 5.86 35.21 31.63
N ASP A 38 6.81 36.11 31.89
CA ASP A 38 8.23 35.87 31.63
C ASP A 38 8.82 34.84 32.61
N GLU A 39 8.45 34.87 33.90
CA GLU A 39 8.83 33.84 34.89
C GLU A 39 8.22 32.47 34.55
N TYR A 40 6.98 32.42 34.04
CA TYR A 40 6.32 31.18 33.60
C TYR A 40 6.96 30.59 32.32
N GLN A 41 7.46 31.43 31.39
CA GLN A 41 8.25 30.97 30.25
C GLN A 41 9.66 30.53 30.63
N GLN A 42 10.24 31.13 31.67
CA GLN A 42 11.58 30.77 32.16
C GLN A 42 11.57 29.44 32.96
N GLU A 43 10.52 29.16 33.75
CA GLU A 43 10.33 27.84 34.37
C GLU A 43 9.99 26.72 33.36
N GLN A 44 9.32 27.04 32.24
CA GLN A 44 9.09 26.07 31.16
C GLN A 44 10.35 25.75 30.32
N THR A 45 11.34 26.64 30.28
CA THR A 45 12.58 26.45 29.53
C THR A 45 13.68 25.73 30.33
N ASP A 46 13.66 25.82 31.67
CA ASP A 46 14.63 25.14 32.56
C ASP A 46 14.18 23.75 33.05
N SER A 47 12.93 23.32 32.79
CA SER A 47 12.38 22.03 33.27
C SER A 47 12.01 21.02 32.19
N GLN A 48 12.28 21.29 30.91
CA GLN A 48 12.20 20.28 29.87
C GLN A 48 13.59 19.70 29.58
N PRO A 49 13.89 18.44 29.95
CA PRO A 49 15.02 17.78 29.30
C PRO A 49 14.73 17.78 27.80
N ASP A 50 15.71 18.24 27.01
CA ASP A 50 15.64 18.31 25.56
C ASP A 50 15.28 16.93 24.98
N LEU A 51 13.96 16.72 24.77
CA LEU A 51 13.38 15.48 24.27
C LEU A 51 13.89 15.16 22.87
N ALA A 52 14.26 16.18 22.07
CA ALA A 52 14.86 15.99 20.76
C ALA A 52 16.29 15.43 20.88
N HIS A 53 17.07 15.87 21.87
CA HIS A 53 18.40 15.31 22.15
C HIS A 53 18.33 13.93 22.82
N PHE A 54 17.29 13.66 23.63
CA PHE A 54 17.06 12.34 24.24
C PHE A 54 16.60 11.30 23.20
N GLN A 55 15.71 11.68 22.27
CA GLN A 55 15.28 10.83 21.14
C GLN A 55 16.40 10.62 20.11
N GLN A 56 17.23 11.63 19.83
CA GLN A 56 18.42 11.46 18.98
C GLN A 56 19.47 10.54 19.60
N ASN A 57 19.62 10.52 20.93
CA ASN A 57 20.57 9.63 21.62
C ASN A 57 20.08 8.18 21.73
N LEU A 58 18.77 7.92 21.72
CA LEU A 58 18.23 6.55 21.64
C LEU A 58 18.21 5.99 20.21
N ALA A 59 18.19 6.85 19.19
CA ALA A 59 18.17 6.44 17.79
C ALA A 59 19.40 5.63 17.32
N GLY A 60 20.48 5.63 18.11
CA GLY A 60 21.75 4.96 17.84
C GLY A 60 22.14 3.82 18.79
N ILE A 61 21.36 3.52 19.84
CA ILE A 61 21.68 2.41 20.75
C ILE A 61 21.11 1.13 20.16
N ARG A 62 21.95 0.38 19.44
CA ARG A 62 21.64 -1.02 19.11
C ARG A 62 21.71 -1.82 20.41
N VAL A 63 20.57 -2.17 20.98
CA VAL A 63 20.50 -3.10 22.10
C VAL A 63 21.00 -4.46 21.59
N ASP A 64 22.04 -4.99 22.24
CA ASP A 64 22.46 -6.37 22.00
C ASP A 64 21.45 -7.29 22.69
N HIS A 65 20.75 -8.11 21.90
CA HIS A 65 19.75 -9.05 22.40
C HIS A 65 20.39 -10.37 22.86
N THR A 66 21.67 -10.61 22.55
CA THR A 66 22.41 -11.83 22.94
C THR A 66 22.26 -12.23 24.42
N PRO A 67 22.42 -11.32 25.40
CA PRO A 67 22.35 -11.68 26.82
C PRO A 67 20.93 -11.91 27.35
N TYR A 68 19.89 -11.62 26.56
CA TYR A 68 18.48 -11.73 26.97
C TYR A 68 17.74 -12.90 26.31
N ILE A 69 18.42 -13.63 25.43
CA ILE A 69 17.84 -14.73 24.65
C ILE A 69 18.61 -15.99 24.98
N ASP A 70 18.09 -16.79 25.91
CA ASP A 70 18.78 -17.99 26.40
C ASP A 70 18.47 -19.24 25.55
N GLY A 71 17.24 -19.40 25.06
CA GLY A 71 16.81 -20.60 24.32
C GLY A 71 17.08 -21.91 25.06
N PRO A 72 17.01 -23.08 24.38
CA PRO A 72 16.42 -23.26 23.04
C PRO A 72 14.92 -22.97 23.04
N PHE A 73 14.38 -22.69 21.87
CA PHE A 73 12.93 -22.52 21.67
C PHE A 73 12.36 -23.77 21.02
N SER A 74 11.32 -24.34 21.61
CA SER A 74 10.59 -25.50 21.07
C SER A 74 9.57 -25.08 20.02
N THR A 75 9.08 -23.85 20.12
CA THR A 75 8.15 -23.24 19.17
C THR A 75 8.58 -21.80 18.85
N PRO A 76 8.21 -21.25 17.68
CA PRO A 76 8.46 -19.84 17.40
C PRO A 76 7.66 -18.89 18.30
N GLN A 77 6.51 -19.32 18.84
CA GLN A 77 5.73 -18.56 19.81
C GLN A 77 6.50 -18.30 21.10
N GLU A 78 7.34 -19.24 21.56
CA GLU A 78 8.22 -19.02 22.73
C GLU A 78 9.23 -17.87 22.48
N VAL A 79 9.61 -17.62 21.23
CA VAL A 79 10.42 -16.45 20.89
C VAL A 79 9.60 -15.18 21.10
N THR A 80 8.38 -15.13 20.58
CA THR A 80 7.47 -13.99 20.73
C THR A 80 7.15 -13.72 22.19
N GLU A 81 6.85 -14.77 22.98
CA GLU A 81 6.68 -14.66 24.43
C GLU A 81 7.92 -14.04 25.10
N THR A 82 9.12 -14.48 24.71
CA THR A 82 10.38 -13.90 25.22
C THR A 82 10.52 -12.42 24.83
N CYS A 83 10.18 -12.04 23.60
CA CYS A 83 10.22 -10.65 23.15
C CYS A 83 9.26 -9.76 23.97
N LEU A 84 8.05 -10.23 24.24
CA LEU A 84 7.01 -9.47 24.92
C LEU A 84 7.30 -9.22 26.41
N ILE A 85 8.29 -9.90 27.00
CA ILE A 85 8.78 -9.59 28.37
C ILE A 85 9.36 -8.16 28.46
N CYS A 86 9.93 -7.64 27.37
CA CYS A 86 10.52 -6.29 27.33
C CYS A 86 9.85 -5.34 26.33
N HIS A 87 9.17 -5.89 25.33
CA HIS A 87 8.35 -5.13 24.37
C HIS A 87 6.88 -5.22 24.78
N GLU A 88 6.60 -4.81 26.00
CA GLU A 88 5.24 -4.82 26.57
C GLU A 88 4.27 -4.04 25.67
N GLU A 89 3.04 -4.55 25.53
CA GLU A 89 1.94 -3.97 24.74
C GLU A 89 2.19 -3.87 23.23
N MET A 90 3.37 -4.27 22.75
CA MET A 90 3.70 -4.22 21.32
C MET A 90 2.81 -5.14 20.50
N ASP A 91 2.42 -6.27 21.08
CA ASP A 91 1.41 -7.16 20.53
C ASP A 91 0.07 -6.44 20.34
N LEU A 92 -0.42 -5.74 21.35
CA LEU A 92 -1.71 -5.03 21.31
C LEU A 92 -1.80 -4.01 20.16
N ASP A 93 -0.68 -3.37 19.82
CA ASP A 93 -0.62 -2.47 18.67
C ASP A 93 -0.58 -3.22 17.34
N ILE A 94 0.25 -4.27 17.24
CA ILE A 94 0.33 -5.11 16.03
C ILE A 94 -1.01 -5.76 15.71
N LEU A 95 -1.76 -6.23 16.71
CA LEU A 95 -3.09 -6.83 16.56
C LEU A 95 -4.09 -5.88 15.89
N LYS A 96 -3.87 -4.57 15.91
CA LYS A 96 -4.71 -3.55 15.25
C LYS A 96 -4.24 -3.23 13.82
N THR A 97 -3.11 -3.77 13.37
CA THR A 97 -2.52 -3.41 12.09
C THR A 97 -3.14 -4.17 10.92
N ARG A 98 -3.02 -3.58 9.73
CA ARG A 98 -3.39 -4.23 8.45
C ARG A 98 -2.50 -5.43 8.13
N HIS A 99 -1.25 -5.43 8.59
CA HIS A 99 -0.33 -6.56 8.37
C HIS A 99 -0.77 -7.80 9.15
N TRP A 100 -1.29 -7.61 10.37
CA TRP A 100 -1.87 -8.68 11.17
C TRP A 100 -3.24 -9.12 10.67
N ASN A 101 -4.19 -8.20 10.52
CA ASN A 101 -5.56 -8.56 10.17
C ASN A 101 -5.73 -8.91 8.69
N TRP A 102 -4.81 -8.49 7.82
CA TRP A 102 -5.02 -8.52 6.36
C TRP A 102 -6.32 -7.82 5.92
N LEU A 103 -6.78 -6.87 6.72
CA LEU A 103 -7.94 -6.02 6.50
C LEU A 103 -7.51 -4.56 6.68
N GLY A 104 -8.03 -3.69 5.81
CA GLY A 104 -7.87 -2.25 5.87
C GLY A 104 -8.75 -1.60 6.93
N GLU A 105 -8.86 -0.28 6.79
CA GLU A 105 -9.78 0.53 7.58
C GLU A 105 -11.23 0.18 7.22
N GLU A 106 -12.13 0.53 8.13
CA GLU A 106 -13.56 0.38 7.92
C GLU A 106 -14.08 1.50 7.02
N PHE A 107 -14.93 1.16 6.06
CA PHE A 107 -15.60 2.09 5.16
C PHE A 107 -17.09 1.73 5.05
N VAL A 108 -17.88 2.62 4.46
CA VAL A 108 -19.32 2.42 4.28
C VAL A 108 -19.63 2.28 2.81
N GLU A 109 -20.24 1.18 2.44
CA GLU A 109 -20.74 0.90 1.08
C GLU A 109 -22.20 0.47 1.20
N ASP A 110 -23.09 1.07 0.39
CA ASP A 110 -24.54 0.83 0.42
C ASP A 110 -25.21 0.92 1.81
N GLY A 111 -24.60 1.69 2.73
CA GLY A 111 -25.07 1.87 4.11
C GLY A 111 -24.65 0.76 5.07
N GLU A 112 -23.83 -0.19 4.62
CA GLU A 112 -23.23 -1.24 5.44
C GLU A 112 -21.75 -0.94 5.73
N SER A 113 -21.34 -1.28 6.94
CA SER A 113 -19.96 -1.10 7.40
C SER A 113 -19.12 -2.28 6.97
N MET A 114 -18.06 -2.03 6.20
CA MET A 114 -17.23 -3.07 5.60
C MET A 114 -15.75 -2.84 5.84
N LYS A 115 -14.97 -3.93 5.73
CA LYS A 115 -13.51 -3.89 5.67
C LYS A 115 -13.06 -4.71 4.48
N LEU A 116 -12.06 -4.23 3.76
CA LEU A 116 -11.48 -4.92 2.62
C LEU A 116 -9.98 -5.14 2.84
N GLY A 117 -9.46 -6.27 2.40
CA GLY A 117 -8.03 -6.52 2.37
C GLY A 117 -7.71 -7.92 1.86
N LYS A 118 -6.46 -8.36 2.03
CA LYS A 118 -6.01 -9.66 1.52
C LYS A 118 -6.83 -10.84 2.07
N GLN A 119 -7.46 -10.70 3.25
CA GLN A 119 -8.29 -11.74 3.85
C GLN A 119 -9.56 -12.04 3.03
N ASN A 120 -10.18 -11.03 2.41
CA ASN A 120 -11.47 -11.15 1.74
C ASN A 120 -11.53 -10.59 0.31
N ILE A 121 -10.42 -10.07 -0.22
CA ILE A 121 -10.32 -9.67 -1.63
C ILE A 121 -10.14 -10.89 -2.54
N ILE A 122 -10.67 -10.80 -3.74
CA ILE A 122 -10.38 -11.70 -4.85
C ILE A 122 -9.52 -10.96 -5.88
N ASN A 123 -8.48 -11.62 -6.41
CA ASN A 123 -7.62 -11.09 -7.48
C ASN A 123 -7.54 -12.05 -8.67
N ASN A 124 -6.92 -11.62 -9.76
CA ASN A 124 -6.70 -12.43 -10.96
C ASN A 124 -5.30 -13.07 -11.03
N PHE A 125 -4.71 -13.34 -9.86
CA PHE A 125 -3.52 -14.20 -9.72
C PHE A 125 -3.91 -15.55 -9.12
N CYS A 126 -3.70 -15.71 -7.80
CA CYS A 126 -4.02 -16.93 -7.06
C CYS A 126 -5.48 -16.95 -6.56
N ILE A 127 -6.34 -16.06 -7.07
CA ILE A 127 -7.76 -15.95 -6.77
C ILE A 127 -8.03 -15.42 -5.36
N ALA A 128 -8.03 -16.25 -4.32
CA ALA A 128 -8.40 -15.81 -2.98
C ALA A 128 -7.73 -16.65 -1.87
N VAL A 129 -7.63 -16.06 -0.68
CA VAL A 129 -7.03 -16.70 0.51
C VAL A 129 -7.92 -17.78 1.14
N PRO A 130 -9.25 -17.60 1.30
CA PRO A 130 -10.10 -18.62 1.90
C PRO A 130 -9.94 -19.98 1.21
N SER A 131 -9.94 -21.05 1.99
CA SER A 131 -9.63 -22.44 1.63
C SER A 131 -8.17 -22.74 1.25
N ASN A 132 -7.31 -21.71 1.12
CA ASN A 132 -5.93 -21.81 0.62
C ASN A 132 -4.88 -21.28 1.62
N TRP A 133 -5.26 -20.96 2.86
CA TRP A 133 -4.43 -20.26 3.83
C TRP A 133 -2.99 -20.76 3.95
N PRO A 134 -2.69 -22.07 4.12
CA PRO A 134 -1.32 -22.49 4.46
C PRO A 134 -0.27 -22.10 3.42
N ARG A 135 -0.69 -21.94 2.16
CA ARG A 135 0.16 -21.45 1.07
C ARG A 135 0.25 -19.93 1.04
N CYS A 136 -0.83 -19.23 1.36
CA CYS A 136 -0.90 -17.77 1.30
C CYS A 136 -0.24 -17.09 2.52
N THR A 137 -0.41 -17.68 3.70
CA THR A 137 0.00 -17.14 5.00
C THR A 137 1.47 -17.39 5.30
N SER A 138 2.22 -18.02 4.39
CA SER A 138 3.69 -17.91 4.38
C SER A 138 4.17 -16.47 4.24
N CYS A 139 3.30 -15.54 3.80
CA CYS A 139 3.55 -14.11 3.75
C CYS A 139 2.78 -13.31 4.84
N HIS A 140 2.13 -13.97 5.79
CA HIS A 140 1.48 -13.32 6.93
C HIS A 140 2.49 -13.09 8.05
N ILE A 141 2.32 -12.05 8.86
CA ILE A 141 3.23 -11.72 9.97
C ILE A 141 2.91 -12.51 11.25
N GLY A 142 2.33 -13.70 11.11
CA GLY A 142 1.99 -14.58 12.21
C GLY A 142 2.32 -16.05 11.95
N TYR A 143 2.10 -16.85 12.99
CA TYR A 143 2.38 -18.27 13.06
C TYR A 143 1.09 -19.09 13.12
N GLY A 144 0.89 -20.00 12.17
CA GLY A 144 -0.16 -21.02 12.26
C GLY A 144 -1.52 -20.63 11.68
N TRP A 145 -1.62 -19.55 10.90
CA TRP A 145 -2.87 -19.22 10.19
C TRP A 145 -3.12 -20.19 9.03
N LYS A 146 -3.78 -21.30 9.33
CA LYS A 146 -3.98 -22.45 8.42
C LYS A 146 -5.42 -22.60 7.91
N ASP A 147 -6.38 -21.98 8.59
CA ASP A 147 -7.83 -22.04 8.32
C ASP A 147 -8.56 -20.85 8.98
N GLU A 148 -9.88 -20.84 8.94
CA GLU A 148 -10.73 -19.78 9.51
C GLU A 148 -10.72 -19.73 11.05
N THR A 149 -10.14 -20.73 11.73
CA THR A 149 -10.13 -20.82 13.19
C THR A 149 -8.94 -20.11 13.85
N PHE A 150 -8.12 -19.41 13.06
CA PHE A 150 -6.96 -18.67 13.56
C PHE A 150 -7.37 -17.57 14.54
N ASP A 151 -6.70 -17.55 15.70
CA ASP A 151 -6.99 -16.59 16.76
C ASP A 151 -6.23 -15.28 16.52
N PHE A 152 -6.93 -14.30 15.94
CA PHE A 152 -6.42 -12.95 15.72
C PHE A 152 -6.30 -12.11 17.01
N THR A 153 -6.68 -12.65 18.18
CA THR A 153 -6.56 -11.97 19.47
C THR A 153 -5.34 -12.42 20.27
N ASP A 154 -4.69 -13.51 19.87
CA ASP A 154 -3.51 -14.05 20.54
C ASP A 154 -2.21 -13.42 20.01
N GLY A 155 -1.67 -12.48 20.78
CA GLY A 155 -0.41 -11.79 20.50
C GLY A 155 0.81 -12.69 20.40
N TYR A 156 0.79 -13.89 21.01
CA TYR A 156 1.92 -14.83 20.91
C TYR A 156 2.07 -15.44 19.52
N ASN A 157 1.03 -15.37 18.68
CA ASN A 157 1.10 -15.81 17.30
C ASN A 157 1.73 -14.77 16.36
N ILE A 158 2.16 -13.60 16.85
CA ILE A 158 2.89 -12.61 16.06
C ILE A 158 4.30 -13.12 15.74
N ASP A 159 4.70 -12.99 14.47
CA ASP A 159 6.04 -13.23 14.02
C ASP A 159 6.85 -11.93 14.06
N CYS A 160 7.60 -11.72 15.14
CA CYS A 160 8.51 -10.59 15.27
C CYS A 160 9.74 -10.72 14.34
N LEU A 161 10.14 -11.95 14.00
CA LEU A 161 11.42 -12.23 13.34
C LEU A 161 11.39 -11.89 11.85
N ILE A 162 10.25 -12.06 11.17
CA ILE A 162 10.11 -11.79 9.74
C ILE A 162 10.51 -10.34 9.37
N CYS A 163 10.16 -9.38 10.23
CA CYS A 163 10.44 -7.96 10.03
C CYS A 163 11.77 -7.50 10.64
N HIS A 164 12.30 -8.24 11.62
CA HIS A 164 13.43 -7.79 12.44
C HIS A 164 14.71 -8.62 12.32
N ASP A 165 14.70 -9.76 11.62
CA ASP A 165 15.92 -10.55 11.39
C ASP A 165 17.02 -9.73 10.69
N ARG A 166 18.23 -9.72 11.25
CA ARG A 166 19.43 -9.16 10.61
C ARG A 166 20.48 -10.21 10.26
N THR A 167 20.19 -11.48 10.53
CA THR A 167 21.09 -12.59 10.18
C THR A 167 21.00 -12.96 8.71
N GLY A 168 19.86 -12.66 8.06
CA GLY A 168 19.58 -13.06 6.67
C GLY A 168 19.33 -14.56 6.54
N THR A 169 18.93 -15.21 7.64
CA THR A 169 18.72 -16.67 7.69
C THR A 169 17.31 -17.05 8.09
N TYR A 170 16.49 -16.09 8.52
CA TYR A 170 15.09 -16.36 8.81
C TYR A 170 14.29 -16.57 7.53
N GLN A 171 13.57 -17.69 7.45
CA GLN A 171 12.68 -17.99 6.34
C GLN A 171 11.48 -18.80 6.84
N LYS A 172 10.34 -18.60 6.19
CA LYS A 172 9.11 -19.36 6.44
C LYS A 172 9.02 -20.56 5.52
N THR A 173 8.44 -21.65 6.03
CA THR A 173 8.06 -22.77 5.18
C THR A 173 6.98 -22.29 4.21
N PRO A 174 7.16 -22.37 2.87
CA PRO A 174 6.21 -21.80 1.91
C PRO A 174 4.79 -22.41 1.93
N THR A 175 4.61 -23.52 2.63
CA THR A 175 3.34 -24.23 2.82
C THR A 175 2.99 -24.44 4.29
N GLY A 176 3.76 -23.85 5.20
CA GLY A 176 3.70 -24.09 6.64
C GLY A 176 2.79 -23.14 7.40
N ALA A 177 1.85 -22.46 6.73
CA ALA A 177 0.90 -21.56 7.38
C ALA A 177 1.57 -20.46 8.25
N GLY A 178 2.65 -19.86 7.74
CA GLY A 178 3.38 -18.81 8.45
C GLY A 178 4.49 -19.31 9.37
N MET A 179 4.60 -20.62 9.62
CA MET A 179 5.66 -21.19 10.46
C MET A 179 7.05 -21.05 9.82
N PRO A 180 8.11 -20.83 10.62
CA PRO A 180 9.49 -20.83 10.16
C PRO A 180 9.87 -22.20 9.57
N ASP A 181 10.86 -22.21 8.69
CA ASP A 181 11.47 -23.45 8.22
C ASP A 181 12.18 -24.16 9.40
N PRO A 182 12.02 -25.49 9.58
CA PRO A 182 12.65 -26.23 10.67
C PRO A 182 14.18 -26.14 10.73
N SER A 183 14.84 -25.73 9.63
CA SER A 183 16.28 -25.52 9.59
C SER A 183 16.73 -24.18 10.18
N VAL A 184 15.80 -23.27 10.50
CA VAL A 184 16.10 -21.96 11.09
C VAL A 184 16.56 -22.12 12.52
N ASP A 185 17.73 -21.58 12.84
CA ASP A 185 18.21 -21.43 14.21
C ASP A 185 17.53 -20.22 14.86
N LEU A 186 16.38 -20.47 15.52
CA LEU A 186 15.57 -19.44 16.16
C LEU A 186 16.35 -18.65 17.22
N VAL A 187 17.27 -19.29 17.95
CA VAL A 187 18.09 -18.60 18.96
C VAL A 187 19.03 -17.62 18.28
N LYS A 188 19.72 -18.04 17.21
CA LYS A 188 20.61 -17.16 16.45
C LYS A 188 19.86 -15.99 15.82
N VAL A 189 18.67 -16.24 15.24
CA VAL A 189 17.84 -15.19 14.64
C VAL A 189 17.35 -14.22 15.70
N ALA A 190 16.79 -14.71 16.82
CA ALA A 190 16.29 -13.87 17.91
C ALA A 190 17.40 -13.01 18.55
N ARG A 191 18.62 -13.53 18.70
CA ARG A 191 19.78 -12.74 19.13
C ARG A 191 20.22 -11.69 18.10
N GLY A 192 19.94 -11.94 16.83
CA GLY A 192 20.34 -11.12 15.70
C GLY A 192 19.32 -10.05 15.29
N VAL A 193 18.23 -9.86 16.02
CA VAL A 193 17.18 -8.89 15.65
C VAL A 193 17.70 -7.45 15.61
N GLY A 194 17.01 -6.60 14.85
CA GLY A 194 17.31 -5.17 14.77
C GLY A 194 16.34 -4.40 13.89
N LYS A 195 16.75 -3.19 13.47
CA LYS A 195 15.94 -2.34 12.58
C LYS A 195 15.70 -3.04 11.24
N THR A 196 14.45 -3.00 10.78
CA THR A 196 13.99 -3.57 9.51
C THR A 196 14.82 -3.05 8.34
N THR A 197 15.06 -3.93 7.38
CA THR A 197 15.73 -3.62 6.12
C THR A 197 14.86 -4.00 4.93
N ILE A 198 15.29 -3.60 3.73
CA ILE A 198 14.60 -3.96 2.49
C ILE A 198 14.44 -5.48 2.36
N HIS A 199 15.47 -6.24 2.78
CA HIS A 199 15.42 -7.70 2.73
C HIS A 199 14.24 -8.26 3.55
N ASN A 200 13.97 -7.73 4.73
CA ASN A 200 12.85 -8.19 5.57
C ASN A 200 11.50 -8.00 4.84
N CYS A 201 11.27 -6.82 4.26
CA CYS A 201 10.06 -6.53 3.48
C CYS A 201 9.98 -7.39 2.20
N SER A 202 11.12 -7.65 1.57
CA SER A 202 11.22 -8.39 0.30
C SER A 202 10.72 -9.83 0.39
N ILE A 203 10.83 -10.47 1.57
CA ILE A 203 10.41 -11.86 1.78
C ILE A 203 8.95 -12.04 1.33
N CYS A 204 8.09 -11.05 1.60
CA CYS A 204 6.68 -11.07 1.24
C CYS A 204 6.35 -10.22 0.01
N HIS A 205 6.89 -9.00 -0.08
CA HIS A 205 6.43 -8.02 -1.08
C HIS A 205 6.96 -8.28 -2.49
N PHE A 206 8.15 -8.87 -2.63
CA PHE A 206 8.76 -9.08 -3.94
C PHE A 206 8.30 -10.40 -4.58
N ASN A 207 7.89 -11.38 -3.75
CA ASN A 207 7.62 -12.76 -4.16
C ASN A 207 6.13 -13.10 -4.40
N GLY A 208 5.27 -12.09 -4.51
CA GLY A 208 3.82 -12.29 -4.73
C GLY A 208 3.51 -12.92 -6.09
N GLY A 209 2.46 -13.76 -6.16
CA GLY A 209 1.99 -14.33 -7.45
C GLY A 209 2.79 -15.52 -7.98
N GLY A 210 3.73 -16.05 -7.18
CA GLY A 210 4.46 -17.29 -7.49
C GLY A 210 5.96 -17.11 -7.75
N GLY A 211 6.51 -15.92 -7.52
CA GLY A 211 7.95 -15.64 -7.62
C GLY A 211 8.25 -14.14 -7.56
N THR A 212 9.53 -13.81 -7.61
CA THR A 212 10.02 -12.43 -7.69
C THR A 212 9.51 -11.70 -8.94
N GLY A 213 9.12 -10.42 -8.80
CA GLY A 213 8.69 -9.55 -9.90
C GLY A 213 7.34 -9.89 -10.55
N VAL A 214 6.73 -11.03 -10.20
CA VAL A 214 5.53 -11.56 -10.88
C VAL A 214 4.32 -10.65 -10.70
N LYS A 215 4.08 -10.14 -9.49
CA LYS A 215 2.82 -9.48 -9.12
C LYS A 215 2.79 -7.96 -9.28
N HIS A 216 3.59 -7.19 -8.54
CA HIS A 216 3.54 -5.72 -8.60
C HIS A 216 4.31 -5.17 -9.80
N GLY A 217 5.45 -5.78 -10.12
CA GLY A 217 6.30 -5.39 -11.26
C GLY A 217 7.21 -4.19 -10.99
N ASP A 218 6.90 -3.30 -10.04
CA ASP A 218 7.82 -2.27 -9.52
C ASP A 218 8.59 -2.71 -8.26
N MET A 219 8.48 -3.98 -7.89
CA MET A 219 9.15 -4.59 -6.74
C MET A 219 9.60 -6.02 -7.09
N ASP A 220 10.91 -6.22 -7.20
CA ASP A 220 11.58 -7.49 -7.49
C ASP A 220 12.92 -7.60 -6.75
N GLU A 221 13.61 -8.74 -6.83
CA GLU A 221 14.87 -9.00 -6.11
C GLU A 221 15.97 -7.97 -6.37
N SER A 222 16.00 -7.31 -7.53
CA SER A 222 16.96 -6.22 -7.81
C SER A 222 16.82 -5.04 -6.84
N MET A 223 15.65 -4.88 -6.21
CA MET A 223 15.36 -3.84 -5.22
C MET A 223 15.94 -4.14 -3.84
N ILE A 224 16.49 -5.34 -3.57
CA ILE A 224 17.14 -5.67 -2.28
C ILE A 224 18.44 -4.86 -2.11
N ASN A 225 19.18 -4.67 -3.20
CA ASN A 225 20.38 -3.85 -3.26
C ASN A 225 20.39 -3.04 -4.57
N PRO A 226 19.49 -2.05 -4.70
CA PRO A 226 19.25 -1.38 -5.97
C PRO A 226 20.38 -0.41 -6.28
N THR A 227 20.67 -0.24 -7.57
CA THR A 227 21.48 0.91 -8.02
C THR A 227 20.58 2.15 -8.16
N PRO A 228 21.14 3.36 -8.25
CA PRO A 228 20.38 4.57 -8.55
C PRO A 228 19.54 4.48 -9.84
N GLU A 229 19.96 3.66 -10.79
CA GLU A 229 19.21 3.41 -12.02
C GLU A 229 17.90 2.66 -11.76
N ILE A 230 17.86 1.77 -10.76
CA ILE A 230 16.71 0.93 -10.41
C ILE A 230 15.77 1.62 -9.42
N ASP A 231 16.28 2.41 -8.49
CA ASP A 231 15.46 3.32 -7.70
C ASP A 231 16.36 4.39 -7.07
N VAL A 232 16.05 5.66 -7.30
CA VAL A 232 16.89 6.75 -6.77
C VAL A 232 16.81 6.88 -5.24
N HIS A 233 15.67 6.58 -4.64
CA HIS A 233 15.50 6.72 -3.19
C HIS A 233 16.26 5.60 -2.47
N MET A 234 16.04 4.36 -2.89
CA MET A 234 16.67 3.20 -2.26
C MET A 234 18.14 3.06 -2.68
N GLY A 235 18.46 3.26 -3.97
CA GLY A 235 19.78 3.01 -4.53
C GLY A 235 20.77 4.17 -4.47
N ALA A 236 20.31 5.43 -4.42
CA ALA A 236 21.18 6.60 -4.27
C ALA A 236 21.18 7.17 -2.85
N ASN A 237 20.01 7.25 -2.22
CA ASN A 237 19.87 7.86 -0.88
C ASN A 237 19.93 6.83 0.25
N GLY A 238 20.04 5.53 -0.06
CA GLY A 238 20.13 4.46 0.93
C GLY A 238 18.84 4.26 1.73
N PHE A 239 17.69 4.63 1.17
CA PHE A 239 16.40 4.44 1.84
C PHE A 239 16.08 2.95 2.00
N THR A 240 15.46 2.62 3.12
CA THR A 240 14.73 1.36 3.29
C THR A 240 13.25 1.59 3.04
N CYS A 241 12.44 0.53 2.99
CA CYS A 241 10.99 0.67 2.90
C CYS A 241 10.44 1.53 4.06
N ALA A 242 10.97 1.32 5.27
CA ALA A 242 10.60 2.09 6.47
C ALA A 242 10.95 3.59 6.38
N SER A 243 11.85 4.00 5.48
CA SER A 243 12.18 5.43 5.29
C SER A 243 10.98 6.24 4.77
N CYS A 244 10.06 5.60 4.05
CA CYS A 244 8.81 6.22 3.59
C CYS A 244 7.57 5.65 4.28
N HIS A 245 7.59 4.37 4.64
CA HIS A 245 6.41 3.65 5.14
C HIS A 245 6.32 3.51 6.65
N ALA A 246 7.34 3.90 7.42
CA ALA A 246 7.25 3.81 8.88
C ALA A 246 6.16 4.75 9.40
N GLY A 247 5.24 4.22 10.19
CA GLY A 247 4.33 5.00 11.04
C GLY A 247 4.49 4.62 12.50
N GLU A 248 3.63 5.17 13.34
CA GLU A 248 3.63 4.93 14.79
C GLU A 248 2.99 3.59 15.14
N ASN A 249 3.36 3.01 16.28
CA ASN A 249 2.70 1.82 16.84
C ASN A 249 2.58 0.66 15.83
N HIS A 250 3.66 0.44 15.05
CA HIS A 250 3.74 -0.57 13.99
C HIS A 250 2.71 -0.42 12.85
N GLN A 251 1.99 0.70 12.78
CA GLN A 251 1.14 1.02 11.64
C GLN A 251 2.03 1.45 10.48
N ILE A 252 2.25 0.53 9.54
CA ILE A 252 2.98 0.80 8.31
C ILE A 252 2.06 1.59 7.37
N LEU A 253 2.54 2.75 6.90
CA LEU A 253 1.84 3.67 6.02
C LEU A 253 1.78 3.18 4.58
N GLY A 254 0.91 3.78 3.77
CA GLY A 254 0.77 3.51 2.34
C GLY A 254 -0.53 2.80 2.01
N ALA A 255 -1.13 3.17 0.88
CA ALA A 255 -2.45 2.68 0.50
C ALA A 255 -2.39 1.22 0.04
N SER A 256 -3.07 0.34 0.78
CA SER A 256 -3.42 -1.00 0.32
C SER A 256 -4.75 -0.97 -0.44
N HIS A 257 -5.21 -2.08 -1.02
CA HIS A 257 -6.53 -2.11 -1.67
C HIS A 257 -7.67 -1.65 -0.77
N GLY A 258 -7.70 -2.10 0.49
CA GLY A 258 -8.73 -1.64 1.43
C GLY A 258 -8.60 -0.16 1.80
N SER A 259 -7.40 0.40 1.74
CA SER A 259 -7.21 1.85 1.90
C SER A 259 -7.58 2.64 0.65
N MET A 260 -7.41 2.07 -0.55
CA MET A 260 -7.91 2.68 -1.78
C MET A 260 -9.44 2.67 -1.80
N GLU A 261 -10.08 1.60 -1.34
CA GLU A 261 -11.54 1.54 -1.16
C GLU A 261 -12.01 2.57 -0.12
N ALA A 262 -11.30 2.71 1.00
CA ALA A 262 -11.63 3.70 2.02
C ALA A 262 -11.20 5.14 1.68
N GLY A 263 -10.41 5.37 0.62
CA GLY A 263 -9.84 6.68 0.29
C GLY A 263 -8.79 7.21 1.28
N THR A 264 -8.05 6.34 1.98
CA THR A 264 -7.14 6.72 3.08
C THR A 264 -5.69 6.24 2.91
N ASN A 265 -4.81 6.72 3.81
CA ASN A 265 -3.46 6.19 4.04
C ASN A 265 -2.51 6.26 2.82
N HIS A 266 -2.70 7.24 1.93
CA HIS A 266 -1.78 7.50 0.83
C HIS A 266 -0.51 8.18 1.31
N ILE A 267 0.61 7.83 0.68
CA ILE A 267 1.89 8.54 0.84
C ILE A 267 2.05 9.45 -0.36
N SER A 268 2.59 10.66 -0.16
CA SER A 268 2.81 11.60 -1.26
C SER A 268 4.28 11.96 -1.44
N CYS A 269 4.69 12.07 -2.70
CA CYS A 269 5.99 12.64 -3.06
C CYS A 269 6.18 14.06 -2.48
N VAL A 270 5.09 14.83 -2.34
CA VAL A 270 5.16 16.24 -1.92
C VAL A 270 5.57 16.41 -0.46
N ASP A 271 5.44 15.36 0.37
CA ASP A 271 5.81 15.40 1.78
C ASP A 271 7.31 15.66 1.97
N CYS A 272 8.14 15.21 1.01
CA CYS A 272 9.59 15.47 0.99
C CYS A 272 10.01 16.51 -0.05
N HIS A 273 9.29 16.62 -1.18
CA HIS A 273 9.70 17.44 -2.32
C HIS A 273 8.97 18.79 -2.45
N GLY A 274 7.85 18.97 -1.74
CA GLY A 274 6.92 20.07 -1.94
C GLY A 274 6.18 20.02 -3.28
N ASP A 275 5.24 20.95 -3.47
CA ASP A 275 4.36 20.95 -4.66
C ASP A 275 5.01 21.46 -5.95
N GLN A 276 6.12 22.19 -5.84
CA GLN A 276 6.78 22.88 -6.95
C GLN A 276 8.29 22.61 -7.01
N PRO A 277 8.74 21.35 -7.09
CA PRO A 277 10.15 21.00 -6.99
C PRO A 277 10.99 21.40 -8.21
N HIS A 278 10.36 21.77 -9.34
CA HIS A 278 11.07 22.04 -10.58
C HIS A 278 11.39 23.53 -10.74
N SER A 279 12.55 23.83 -11.33
CA SER A 279 12.92 25.20 -11.70
C SER A 279 12.02 25.80 -12.79
N ARG A 280 11.45 24.94 -13.65
CA ARG A 280 10.55 25.36 -14.73
C ARG A 280 9.10 25.35 -14.26
N LYS A 281 8.50 26.54 -14.15
CA LYS A 281 7.09 26.73 -13.77
C LYS A 281 6.11 25.87 -14.58
N ILE A 282 6.36 25.71 -15.88
CA ILE A 282 5.48 24.89 -16.74
C ILE A 282 5.45 23.42 -16.29
N VAL A 283 6.55 22.86 -15.78
CA VAL A 283 6.59 21.49 -15.27
C VAL A 283 5.84 21.41 -13.95
N ASN A 284 6.04 22.37 -13.03
CA ASN A 284 5.26 22.44 -11.79
C ASN A 284 3.75 22.52 -12.04
N ASN A 285 3.32 23.24 -13.09
CA ASN A 285 1.90 23.30 -13.44
C ASN A 285 1.31 21.95 -13.84
N HIS A 286 2.11 20.99 -14.31
CA HIS A 286 1.62 19.64 -14.62
C HIS A 286 1.21 18.87 -13.38
N ASN A 287 1.78 19.15 -12.20
CA ASN A 287 1.40 18.50 -10.93
C ASN A 287 -0.09 18.71 -10.59
N LYS A 288 -0.77 19.70 -11.21
CA LYS A 288 -2.22 19.88 -11.08
C LYS A 288 -3.05 18.79 -11.75
N SER A 289 -2.47 17.99 -12.65
CA SER A 289 -3.19 17.02 -13.48
C SER A 289 -2.43 15.70 -13.66
N VAL A 290 -1.14 15.68 -13.39
CA VAL A 290 -0.24 14.54 -13.64
C VAL A 290 0.50 14.25 -12.34
N ALA A 291 0.39 13.02 -11.85
CA ALA A 291 1.09 12.57 -10.67
C ALA A 291 2.61 12.55 -10.89
N CYS A 292 3.39 12.63 -9.82
CA CYS A 292 4.85 12.64 -9.91
C CYS A 292 5.35 11.33 -10.54
N GLU A 293 4.79 10.22 -10.09
CA GLU A 293 4.99 8.84 -10.50
C GLU A 293 4.90 8.70 -12.02
N THR A 294 3.90 9.33 -12.66
CA THR A 294 3.68 9.26 -14.11
C THR A 294 4.90 9.70 -14.92
N CYS A 295 5.56 10.78 -14.49
CA CYS A 295 6.75 11.29 -15.17
C CYS A 295 8.04 10.60 -14.69
N HIS A 296 8.07 10.22 -13.41
CA HIS A 296 9.27 9.77 -12.73
C HIS A 296 9.48 8.25 -12.76
N ILE A 297 8.46 7.47 -13.13
CA ILE A 297 8.53 6.01 -13.31
C ILE A 297 8.16 5.69 -14.78
N PRO A 298 9.12 5.82 -15.72
CA PRO A 298 8.85 5.70 -17.15
C PRO A 298 8.58 4.27 -17.62
N SER A 299 9.03 3.29 -16.84
CA SER A 299 8.76 1.85 -16.99
C SER A 299 8.92 1.13 -15.66
N PHE A 300 8.23 0.01 -15.50
CA PHE A 300 8.41 -0.95 -14.40
C PHE A 300 8.87 -2.30 -14.95
N ALA A 301 9.10 -3.28 -14.08
CA ALA A 301 9.63 -4.59 -14.43
C ALA A 301 10.96 -4.47 -15.20
N ARG A 302 11.84 -3.57 -14.74
CA ARG A 302 13.05 -3.18 -15.47
C ARG A 302 14.15 -4.25 -15.41
N GLU A 303 14.22 -4.98 -14.30
CA GLU A 303 15.19 -6.06 -14.13
C GLU A 303 14.56 -7.43 -14.33
N GLU A 304 13.38 -7.66 -13.75
CA GLU A 304 12.66 -8.93 -13.85
C GLU A 304 11.34 -8.84 -14.62
N PRO A 305 11.04 -9.80 -15.52
CA PRO A 305 9.75 -9.87 -16.19
C PRO A 305 8.60 -10.06 -15.20
N THR A 306 7.51 -9.35 -15.44
CA THR A 306 6.28 -9.41 -14.65
C THR A 306 5.17 -10.08 -15.43
N LYS A 307 4.24 -10.73 -14.75
CA LYS A 307 3.10 -11.37 -15.42
C LYS A 307 2.03 -10.32 -15.71
N THR A 308 1.59 -10.23 -16.96
CA THR A 308 0.51 -9.32 -17.40
C THR A 308 -0.74 -10.08 -17.85
N TRP A 309 -0.63 -11.40 -18.04
CA TRP A 309 -1.74 -12.28 -18.36
C TRP A 309 -1.70 -13.60 -17.59
N TRP A 310 -2.84 -14.06 -17.06
CA TRP A 310 -3.01 -15.40 -16.49
C TRP A 310 -4.37 -16.00 -16.87
N ASP A 311 -4.37 -17.04 -17.71
CA ASP A 311 -5.58 -17.75 -18.12
C ASP A 311 -5.68 -19.13 -17.45
N TRP A 312 -6.53 -19.21 -16.42
CA TRP A 312 -6.82 -20.46 -15.69
C TRP A 312 -7.66 -21.45 -16.50
N SER A 313 -8.29 -21.04 -17.60
CA SER A 313 -9.19 -21.91 -18.38
C SER A 313 -8.47 -23.06 -19.08
N THR A 314 -7.15 -22.94 -19.26
CA THR A 314 -6.31 -23.95 -19.91
C THR A 314 -5.56 -24.84 -18.92
N ALA A 315 -5.72 -24.60 -17.62
CA ALA A 315 -5.12 -25.43 -16.58
C ALA A 315 -5.62 -26.89 -16.65
N GLY A 316 -4.78 -27.83 -16.21
CA GLY A 316 -5.06 -29.27 -16.25
C GLY A 316 -4.73 -29.96 -17.57
N ASN A 317 -4.38 -29.22 -18.62
CA ASN A 317 -3.96 -29.79 -19.90
C ASN A 317 -2.51 -30.31 -19.87
N LYS A 318 -2.34 -31.55 -19.40
CA LYS A 318 -1.05 -32.28 -19.37
C LYS A 318 -0.39 -32.47 -20.75
N LYS A 319 -1.11 -32.26 -21.85
CA LYS A 319 -0.57 -32.39 -23.22
C LYS A 319 0.01 -31.09 -23.75
N ARG A 320 -0.31 -29.95 -23.13
CA ARG A 320 0.25 -28.67 -23.53
C ARG A 320 1.74 -28.66 -23.20
N THR A 321 2.55 -28.40 -24.21
CA THR A 321 4.00 -28.28 -24.04
C THR A 321 4.32 -26.89 -23.50
N VAL A 322 5.14 -26.80 -22.45
CA VAL A 322 5.62 -25.53 -21.92
C VAL A 322 6.67 -24.98 -22.89
N GLN A 323 6.50 -23.73 -23.30
CA GLN A 323 7.48 -22.98 -24.08
C GLN A 323 7.98 -21.81 -23.23
N PRO A 324 9.30 -21.68 -23.02
CA PRO A 324 9.84 -20.45 -22.49
C PRO A 324 9.57 -19.29 -23.47
N ASP A 325 9.18 -18.14 -22.95
CA ASP A 325 9.11 -16.90 -23.74
C ASP A 325 10.51 -16.31 -24.02
N GLU A 326 10.55 -15.11 -24.59
CA GLU A 326 11.79 -14.40 -24.88
C GLU A 326 12.63 -14.06 -23.64
N PHE A 327 12.03 -14.08 -22.44
CA PHE A 327 12.69 -13.83 -21.16
C PHE A 327 13.04 -15.13 -20.41
N GLY A 328 12.76 -16.30 -21.00
CA GLY A 328 12.98 -17.60 -20.38
C GLY A 328 11.93 -17.95 -19.31
N LYS A 329 10.82 -17.21 -19.22
CA LYS A 329 9.71 -17.54 -18.31
C LYS A 329 8.78 -18.54 -18.99
N ALA A 330 8.27 -19.50 -18.22
CA ALA A 330 7.32 -20.47 -18.74
C ALA A 330 6.02 -19.78 -19.16
N ASP A 331 5.53 -20.09 -20.36
CA ASP A 331 4.23 -19.64 -20.88
C ASP A 331 3.04 -20.42 -20.30
N TYR A 332 3.30 -21.50 -19.54
CA TYR A 332 2.28 -22.37 -18.98
C TYR A 332 2.78 -23.17 -17.78
N ASP A 333 1.84 -23.45 -16.88
CA ASP A 333 1.99 -24.41 -15.80
C ASP A 333 0.71 -25.25 -15.74
N VAL A 334 0.83 -26.58 -15.74
CA VAL A 334 -0.33 -27.48 -15.74
C VAL A 334 -1.28 -27.23 -14.56
N MET A 335 -0.77 -26.73 -13.44
CA MET A 335 -1.56 -26.42 -12.25
C MET A 335 -2.28 -25.07 -12.37
N LYS A 336 -1.91 -24.22 -13.31
CA LYS A 336 -2.26 -22.79 -13.29
C LYS A 336 -2.78 -22.24 -14.62
N GLY A 337 -2.49 -22.88 -15.75
CA GLY A 337 -2.88 -22.40 -17.06
C GLY A 337 -1.81 -21.57 -17.76
N ASP A 338 -2.24 -20.73 -18.71
CA ASP A 338 -1.35 -19.93 -19.57
C ASP A 338 -0.93 -18.62 -18.92
N PHE A 339 0.28 -18.16 -19.27
CA PHE A 339 0.84 -16.89 -18.84
C PHE A 339 1.33 -16.06 -20.03
N ALA A 340 1.26 -14.74 -19.90
CA ALA A 340 2.11 -13.83 -20.65
C ALA A 340 2.93 -12.98 -19.68
N TRP A 341 4.16 -12.70 -20.10
CA TRP A 341 5.12 -11.93 -19.33
C TRP A 341 5.61 -10.76 -20.16
N GLU A 342 5.92 -9.67 -19.47
CA GLU A 342 6.50 -8.49 -20.08
C GLU A 342 7.63 -7.95 -19.19
N LYS A 343 8.59 -7.27 -19.81
CA LYS A 343 9.73 -6.63 -19.16
C LYS A 343 9.87 -5.21 -19.70
N ASP A 344 10.39 -4.29 -18.88
CA ASP A 344 10.51 -2.86 -19.21
C ASP A 344 9.16 -2.23 -19.63
N VAL A 345 8.12 -2.58 -18.89
CA VAL A 345 6.73 -2.30 -19.25
C VAL A 345 6.41 -0.82 -19.09
N VAL A 346 5.78 -0.25 -20.12
CA VAL A 346 5.22 1.10 -20.05
C VAL A 346 3.91 1.05 -19.25
N PRO A 347 3.76 1.84 -18.17
CA PRO A 347 2.51 1.88 -17.42
C PRO A 347 1.33 2.31 -18.29
N GLU A 348 0.15 1.79 -17.97
CA GLU A 348 -1.10 2.38 -18.42
C GLU A 348 -1.41 3.61 -17.56
N TYR A 349 -1.88 4.69 -18.19
CA TYR A 349 -2.09 5.97 -17.52
C TYR A 349 -3.58 6.26 -17.40
N LEU A 350 -4.06 6.38 -16.16
CA LEU A 350 -5.49 6.53 -15.84
C LEU A 350 -5.69 7.67 -14.85
N TRP A 351 -6.89 8.25 -14.86
CA TRP A 351 -7.31 9.18 -13.81
C TRP A 351 -7.50 8.43 -12.50
N TYR A 352 -7.00 9.00 -11.41
CA TYR A 352 -7.13 8.47 -10.07
C TYR A 352 -7.14 9.61 -9.05
N ASN A 353 -8.12 9.62 -8.15
CA ASN A 353 -8.27 10.62 -7.09
C ASN A 353 -7.88 10.12 -5.68
N GLY A 354 -7.49 8.85 -5.54
CA GLY A 354 -7.21 8.23 -4.25
C GLY A 354 -8.19 7.12 -3.89
N GLU A 355 -9.35 7.07 -4.55
CA GLU A 355 -10.41 6.10 -4.29
C GLU A 355 -10.55 5.07 -5.41
N ALA A 356 -10.93 3.84 -5.06
CA ALA A 356 -11.22 2.80 -6.05
C ALA A 356 -12.22 1.80 -5.49
N ASP A 357 -13.22 1.45 -6.30
CA ASP A 357 -14.20 0.40 -5.97
C ASP A 357 -13.58 -0.96 -6.32
N TYR A 358 -13.91 -1.99 -5.56
CA TYR A 358 -13.46 -3.36 -5.82
C TYR A 358 -14.64 -4.31 -6.01
N TYR A 359 -14.40 -5.38 -6.77
CA TYR A 359 -15.33 -6.50 -6.82
C TYR A 359 -15.30 -7.26 -5.48
N HIS A 360 -16.45 -7.41 -4.84
CA HIS A 360 -16.62 -8.16 -3.61
C HIS A 360 -17.04 -9.61 -3.89
N ILE A 361 -16.58 -10.53 -3.02
CA ILE A 361 -16.92 -11.95 -3.15
C ILE A 361 -18.44 -12.12 -3.03
N GLY A 362 -19.08 -12.59 -4.10
CA GLY A 362 -20.52 -12.77 -4.19
C GLY A 362 -21.22 -11.80 -5.15
N ASP A 363 -20.52 -10.75 -5.58
CA ASP A 363 -21.07 -9.77 -6.52
C ASP A 363 -21.40 -10.40 -7.86
N GLN A 364 -22.53 -9.98 -8.42
CA GLN A 364 -22.97 -10.43 -9.72
C GLN A 364 -22.07 -9.90 -10.83
N LEU A 365 -21.80 -10.71 -11.84
CA LEU A 365 -21.02 -10.35 -13.02
C LEU A 365 -21.74 -10.66 -14.33
N ASP A 366 -21.36 -9.92 -15.38
CA ASP A 366 -21.73 -10.22 -16.76
C ASP A 366 -20.58 -10.92 -17.50
N PRO A 367 -20.71 -12.20 -17.90
CA PRO A 367 -19.63 -12.88 -18.60
C PRO A 367 -19.48 -12.45 -20.07
N GLY A 368 -20.34 -11.54 -20.57
CA GLY A 368 -20.23 -10.98 -21.93
C GLY A 368 -19.14 -9.92 -22.09
N GLU A 369 -18.65 -9.34 -21.00
CA GLU A 369 -17.63 -8.29 -20.97
C GLU A 369 -16.53 -8.68 -19.97
N PRO A 370 -15.28 -8.20 -20.13
CA PRO A 370 -14.25 -8.38 -19.10
C PRO A 370 -14.68 -7.74 -17.79
N LEU A 371 -14.63 -8.51 -16.69
CA LEU A 371 -14.91 -8.00 -15.35
C LEU A 371 -13.72 -7.16 -14.86
N LYS A 372 -13.97 -5.87 -14.63
CA LYS A 372 -13.04 -5.00 -13.91
C LYS A 372 -13.12 -5.34 -12.42
N MET A 373 -12.06 -5.92 -11.89
CA MET A 373 -11.98 -6.31 -10.47
C MET A 373 -11.79 -5.12 -9.55
N ASN A 374 -11.36 -3.99 -10.11
CA ASN A 374 -11.37 -2.71 -9.45
C ASN A 374 -11.57 -1.58 -10.46
N ILE A 375 -12.24 -0.52 -10.03
CA ILE A 375 -12.52 0.67 -10.82
C ILE A 375 -11.91 1.85 -10.08
N LEU A 376 -10.90 2.47 -10.67
CA LEU A 376 -10.28 3.67 -10.12
C LEU A 376 -11.25 4.85 -10.26
N GLN A 377 -11.44 5.60 -9.18
CA GLN A 377 -12.27 6.79 -9.17
C GLN A 377 -11.53 8.02 -9.71
N GLY A 378 -12.30 8.94 -10.27
CA GLY A 378 -11.80 10.18 -10.84
C GLY A 378 -11.80 10.20 -12.37
N ASN A 379 -11.83 11.40 -12.92
CA ASN A 379 -11.85 11.65 -14.36
C ASN A 379 -11.26 13.04 -14.66
N ILE A 380 -11.34 13.48 -15.93
CA ILE A 380 -10.79 14.77 -16.35
C ILE A 380 -11.45 15.99 -15.68
N GLU A 381 -12.71 15.86 -15.26
CA GLU A 381 -13.51 16.91 -14.60
C GLU A 381 -13.29 16.93 -13.08
N ASP A 382 -12.75 15.85 -12.49
CA ASP A 382 -12.44 15.77 -11.06
C ASP A 382 -11.17 16.57 -10.73
N GLU A 383 -11.34 17.62 -9.91
CA GLU A 383 -10.25 18.51 -9.48
C GLU A 383 -9.21 17.83 -8.60
N THR A 384 -9.60 16.78 -7.88
CA THR A 384 -8.74 15.99 -7.00
C THR A 384 -7.99 14.89 -7.75
N ALA A 385 -8.54 14.43 -8.89
CA ALA A 385 -7.91 13.41 -9.72
C ALA A 385 -6.63 13.90 -10.40
N LYS A 386 -5.64 13.02 -10.49
CA LYS A 386 -4.45 13.16 -11.35
C LYS A 386 -4.29 11.93 -12.24
N ILE A 387 -3.49 12.05 -13.29
CA ILE A 387 -3.09 10.93 -14.15
C ILE A 387 -1.95 10.19 -13.45
N TYR A 388 -2.19 8.94 -13.05
CA TYR A 388 -1.23 8.04 -12.38
C TYR A 388 -0.81 6.87 -13.30
N PRO A 389 0.38 6.27 -13.07
CA PRO A 389 0.83 5.08 -13.77
C PRO A 389 0.34 3.79 -13.08
N PHE A 390 -0.13 2.83 -13.87
CA PHE A 390 -0.63 1.56 -13.38
C PHE A 390 -0.07 0.38 -14.18
N LYS A 391 0.11 -0.74 -13.49
CA LYS A 391 0.15 -2.07 -14.09
C LYS A 391 -1.27 -2.58 -14.21
N VAL A 392 -1.61 -3.13 -15.36
CA VAL A 392 -2.89 -3.83 -15.54
C VAL A 392 -2.63 -5.33 -15.71
N MET A 393 -3.10 -6.11 -14.75
CA MET A 393 -3.09 -7.56 -14.83
C MET A 393 -4.39 -8.02 -15.49
N ARG A 394 -4.29 -8.82 -16.54
CA ARG A 394 -5.43 -9.39 -17.25
C ARG A 394 -5.43 -10.91 -17.14
N GLY A 395 -6.55 -11.55 -17.45
CA GLY A 395 -6.59 -13.01 -17.42
C GLY A 395 -7.98 -13.57 -17.59
N LYS A 396 -8.09 -14.88 -17.32
CA LYS A 396 -9.36 -15.59 -17.21
C LYS A 396 -9.39 -16.38 -15.93
N GLN A 397 -10.49 -16.29 -15.20
CA GLN A 397 -10.68 -17.03 -13.95
C GLN A 397 -12.08 -17.62 -13.85
N ILE A 398 -12.20 -18.60 -12.96
CA ILE A 398 -13.38 -19.42 -12.82
C ILE A 398 -14.56 -18.64 -12.19
N TYR A 399 -15.76 -18.84 -12.74
CA TYR A 399 -17.00 -18.25 -12.22
C TYR A 399 -18.16 -19.26 -12.28
N ASP A 400 -19.19 -19.06 -11.46
CA ASP A 400 -20.39 -19.88 -11.45
C ASP A 400 -21.36 -19.42 -12.55
N THR A 401 -21.68 -20.31 -13.50
CA THR A 401 -22.50 -19.94 -14.67
C THR A 401 -23.99 -19.75 -14.36
N ARG A 402 -24.47 -20.21 -13.21
CA ARG A 402 -25.86 -20.03 -12.77
C ARG A 402 -25.98 -18.85 -11.83
N ASN A 403 -25.10 -18.80 -10.83
CA ASN A 403 -25.14 -17.76 -9.81
C ASN A 403 -24.44 -16.47 -10.24
N ARG A 404 -23.69 -16.50 -11.36
CA ARG A 404 -23.03 -15.35 -12.00
C ARG A 404 -22.16 -14.54 -11.04
N TYR A 405 -21.32 -15.19 -10.26
CA TYR A 405 -20.23 -14.56 -9.52
C TYR A 405 -18.95 -15.37 -9.65
N LEU A 406 -17.82 -14.74 -9.35
CA LEU A 406 -16.53 -15.41 -9.33
C LEU A 406 -16.55 -16.54 -8.28
N ILE A 407 -15.91 -17.65 -8.63
CA ILE A 407 -15.74 -18.77 -7.70
C ILE A 407 -14.44 -18.55 -6.92
N VAL A 408 -14.48 -18.84 -5.62
CA VAL A 408 -13.29 -19.05 -4.78
C VAL A 408 -12.99 -20.54 -4.75
N PRO A 409 -12.03 -21.04 -5.55
CA PRO A 409 -11.70 -22.46 -5.56
C PRO A 409 -10.65 -22.79 -4.49
N LYS A 410 -10.72 -24.01 -3.96
CA LYS A 410 -9.61 -24.62 -3.23
C LYS A 410 -8.56 -25.07 -4.25
N VAL A 411 -7.46 -24.33 -4.36
CA VAL A 411 -6.34 -24.69 -5.25
C VAL A 411 -5.27 -25.50 -4.53
N TYR A 412 -5.07 -25.27 -3.24
CA TYR A 412 -4.01 -25.86 -2.43
C TYR A 412 -4.53 -26.85 -1.38
N GLY A 413 -3.71 -27.86 -1.05
CA GLY A 413 -3.98 -28.86 -0.02
C GLY A 413 -4.80 -30.04 -0.52
N GLU A 414 -5.30 -30.85 0.41
CA GLU A 414 -6.12 -32.02 0.11
C GLU A 414 -7.38 -31.64 -0.69
N GLY A 415 -7.65 -32.37 -1.76
CA GLY A 415 -8.76 -32.09 -2.69
C GLY A 415 -8.55 -30.84 -3.58
N GLY A 416 -7.45 -30.11 -3.38
CA GLY A 416 -7.16 -28.88 -4.10
C GLY A 416 -6.83 -29.10 -5.58
N TYR A 417 -7.18 -28.12 -6.40
CA TYR A 417 -7.03 -28.19 -7.87
C TYR A 417 -5.61 -28.56 -8.32
N TRP A 418 -4.55 -28.08 -7.66
CA TRP A 418 -3.16 -28.36 -8.05
C TRP A 418 -2.78 -29.85 -7.95
N GLN A 419 -3.56 -30.65 -7.21
CA GLN A 419 -3.36 -32.10 -7.09
C GLN A 419 -4.33 -32.87 -7.97
N THR A 420 -5.61 -32.46 -7.97
CA THR A 420 -6.71 -33.22 -8.59
C THR A 420 -6.94 -32.86 -10.05
N TYR A 421 -6.66 -31.62 -10.43
CA TYR A 421 -7.05 -31.00 -11.71
C TYR A 421 -8.57 -31.06 -11.96
N ASP A 422 -9.38 -31.11 -10.90
CA ASP A 422 -10.84 -31.11 -10.95
C ASP A 422 -11.40 -29.78 -10.45
N TRP A 423 -11.91 -28.98 -11.38
CA TRP A 423 -12.53 -27.69 -11.05
C TRP A 423 -13.81 -27.84 -10.23
N ASN A 424 -14.63 -28.86 -10.45
CA ASN A 424 -15.88 -29.02 -9.68
C ASN A 424 -15.59 -29.28 -8.21
N THR A 425 -14.67 -30.20 -7.92
CA THR A 425 -14.27 -30.49 -6.53
C THR A 425 -13.62 -29.27 -5.88
N ALA A 426 -12.71 -28.60 -6.58
CA ALA A 426 -12.07 -27.38 -6.07
C ALA A 426 -13.08 -26.27 -5.78
N SER A 427 -14.06 -26.05 -6.66
CA SER A 427 -15.14 -25.08 -6.48
C SER A 427 -16.06 -25.46 -5.31
N GLU A 428 -16.47 -26.72 -5.20
CA GLU A 428 -17.34 -27.16 -4.10
C GLU A 428 -16.68 -26.96 -2.74
N LEU A 429 -15.40 -27.34 -2.61
CA LEU A 429 -14.64 -27.18 -1.37
C LEU A 429 -14.41 -25.71 -1.02
N GLY A 430 -13.99 -24.89 -1.98
CA GLY A 430 -13.69 -23.48 -1.73
C GLY A 430 -14.91 -22.62 -1.50
N MET A 431 -16.01 -22.87 -2.21
CA MET A 431 -17.26 -22.11 -2.04
C MET A 431 -17.97 -22.45 -0.73
N LYS A 432 -17.88 -23.71 -0.28
CA LYS A 432 -18.36 -24.13 1.04
C LYS A 432 -17.65 -23.37 2.16
N GLU A 433 -16.34 -23.15 2.03
CA GLU A 433 -15.52 -22.43 3.01
C GLU A 433 -16.01 -20.99 3.26
N ILE A 434 -16.48 -20.33 2.20
CA ILE A 434 -16.98 -18.95 2.28
C ILE A 434 -18.50 -18.87 2.38
N ASN A 435 -19.18 -20.00 2.62
CA ASN A 435 -20.63 -20.09 2.74
C ASN A 435 -21.42 -19.54 1.53
N LEU A 436 -20.86 -19.60 0.33
CA LEU A 436 -21.56 -19.24 -0.91
C LEU A 436 -21.98 -20.50 -1.69
N PRO A 437 -23.18 -20.53 -2.30
CA PRO A 437 -23.65 -21.71 -3.00
C PRO A 437 -22.87 -21.96 -4.30
N TYR A 438 -22.43 -23.19 -4.54
CA TYR A 438 -21.94 -23.59 -5.85
C TYR A 438 -23.03 -24.35 -6.62
N SER A 439 -23.31 -23.93 -7.85
CA SER A 439 -24.38 -24.51 -8.68
C SER A 439 -24.01 -25.86 -9.31
N GLY A 440 -22.75 -26.30 -9.16
CA GLY A 440 -22.22 -27.45 -9.88
C GLY A 440 -21.85 -27.15 -11.33
N ARG A 441 -21.86 -25.87 -11.75
CA ARG A 441 -21.51 -25.45 -13.11
C ARG A 441 -20.61 -24.24 -13.12
N TYR A 442 -19.45 -24.38 -13.72
CA TYR A 442 -18.50 -23.30 -13.88
C TYR A 442 -18.25 -22.93 -15.35
N GLY A 443 -17.72 -21.73 -15.54
CA GLY A 443 -17.13 -21.24 -16.77
C GLY A 443 -15.89 -20.41 -16.43
N PHE A 444 -15.31 -19.76 -17.45
CA PHE A 444 -14.23 -18.80 -17.26
C PHE A 444 -14.62 -17.46 -17.86
N VAL A 445 -14.33 -16.40 -17.14
CA VAL A 445 -14.61 -15.02 -17.55
C VAL A 445 -13.30 -14.24 -17.58
N GLU A 446 -13.19 -13.31 -18.52
CA GLU A 446 -12.05 -12.39 -18.57
C GLU A 446 -12.10 -11.42 -17.41
N THR A 447 -10.95 -11.16 -16.79
CA THR A 447 -10.81 -10.23 -15.67
C THR A 447 -9.66 -9.28 -15.89
N GLU A 448 -9.83 -8.05 -15.40
CA GLU A 448 -8.82 -7.00 -15.41
C GLU A 448 -8.68 -6.41 -14.01
N MET A 449 -7.46 -6.29 -13.50
CA MET A 449 -7.17 -5.69 -12.20
C MET A 449 -6.00 -4.71 -12.32
N THR A 450 -6.22 -3.51 -11.81
CA THR A 450 -5.31 -2.37 -11.94
C THR A 450 -4.52 -2.17 -10.64
N TRP A 451 -3.21 -2.03 -10.75
CA TRP A 451 -2.26 -1.94 -9.64
C TRP A 451 -1.41 -0.67 -9.77
N PRO A 452 -1.35 0.20 -8.74
CA PRO A 452 -0.56 1.42 -8.83
C PRO A 452 0.94 1.10 -8.87
N ILE A 453 1.69 1.89 -9.65
CA ILE A 453 3.15 1.83 -9.75
C ILE A 453 3.73 3.02 -8.98
N ASN A 454 4.45 2.74 -7.90
CA ASN A 454 4.93 3.76 -6.97
C ASN A 454 6.45 3.72 -6.73
N HIS A 455 7.09 2.58 -7.01
CA HIS A 455 8.53 2.38 -6.84
C HIS A 455 9.25 2.43 -8.18
N MET A 456 10.56 2.19 -8.16
CA MET A 456 11.41 2.28 -9.34
C MET A 456 11.50 3.71 -9.91
N VAL A 457 11.56 4.70 -9.02
CA VAL A 457 11.73 6.10 -9.43
C VAL A 457 13.05 6.25 -10.15
N ALA A 458 12.99 6.66 -11.42
CA ALA A 458 14.15 6.75 -12.29
C ALA A 458 14.98 8.02 -12.03
N PRO A 459 16.30 7.98 -12.34
CA PRO A 459 17.13 9.18 -12.37
C PRO A 459 16.53 10.29 -13.23
N VAL A 460 16.74 11.56 -12.84
CA VAL A 460 16.16 12.75 -13.50
C VAL A 460 16.43 12.83 -15.01
N ASN A 461 17.52 12.24 -15.51
CA ASN A 461 17.86 12.22 -16.93
C ASN A 461 17.13 11.11 -17.73
N LYS A 462 16.40 10.22 -17.05
CA LYS A 462 15.59 9.13 -17.62
C LYS A 462 14.08 9.34 -17.43
N THR A 463 13.66 10.43 -16.77
CA THR A 463 12.24 10.75 -16.59
C THR A 463 11.60 11.12 -17.92
N LEU A 464 10.27 11.05 -17.97
CA LEU A 464 9.52 11.48 -19.15
C LEU A 464 9.71 12.99 -19.37
N ASN A 465 9.90 13.36 -20.63
CA ASN A 465 10.01 14.75 -21.04
C ASN A 465 8.78 15.17 -21.85
N CYS A 466 8.69 16.44 -22.22
CA CYS A 466 7.54 16.98 -22.96
C CYS A 466 7.20 16.13 -24.20
N ARG A 467 8.21 15.67 -24.94
CA ARG A 467 8.04 14.90 -26.18
C ARG A 467 7.72 13.42 -25.94
N SER A 468 7.74 12.96 -24.70
CA SER A 468 7.21 11.64 -24.35
C SER A 468 5.69 11.62 -24.48
N CYS A 469 5.01 12.70 -24.09
CA CYS A 469 3.54 12.79 -24.13
C CYS A 469 3.03 13.63 -25.31
N HIS A 470 3.67 14.75 -25.59
CA HIS A 470 3.27 15.70 -26.63
C HIS A 470 3.98 15.42 -27.96
N VAL A 471 3.43 14.48 -28.74
CA VAL A 471 4.01 14.00 -30.00
C VAL A 471 3.24 14.52 -31.22
N ILE A 472 3.95 14.81 -32.31
CA ILE A 472 3.36 15.20 -33.58
C ILE A 472 3.26 13.98 -34.49
N GLY A 473 2.05 13.61 -34.91
CA GLY A 473 1.83 12.63 -35.98
C GLY A 473 1.95 11.15 -35.59
N GLN A 474 2.10 10.85 -34.30
CA GLN A 474 2.07 9.51 -33.71
C GLN A 474 1.48 9.58 -32.29
N SER A 475 1.12 8.42 -31.72
CA SER A 475 0.68 8.32 -30.32
C SER A 475 1.86 8.54 -29.36
N GLY A 476 1.68 9.42 -28.37
CA GLY A 476 2.62 9.58 -27.26
C GLY A 476 2.34 8.59 -26.13
N ARG A 477 2.95 8.82 -24.96
CA ARG A 477 2.70 8.03 -23.73
C ARG A 477 1.25 8.04 -23.29
N LEU A 478 0.57 9.18 -23.45
CA LEU A 478 -0.79 9.37 -22.99
C LEU A 478 -1.80 9.21 -24.13
N ASN A 479 -2.81 8.37 -23.92
CA ASN A 479 -3.97 8.29 -24.80
C ASN A 479 -4.93 9.43 -24.45
N TRP A 480 -4.76 10.58 -25.12
CA TRP A 480 -5.53 11.79 -24.83
C TRP A 480 -7.04 11.60 -24.93
N GLU A 481 -7.51 10.86 -25.94
CA GLU A 481 -8.94 10.60 -26.14
C GLU A 481 -9.52 9.75 -25.01
N ALA A 482 -8.83 8.67 -24.63
CA ALA A 482 -9.25 7.82 -23.51
C ALA A 482 -9.22 8.58 -22.17
N LEU A 483 -8.35 9.58 -22.03
CA LEU A 483 -8.27 10.47 -20.87
C LEU A 483 -9.29 11.62 -20.89
N GLY A 484 -10.16 11.70 -21.93
CA GLY A 484 -11.20 12.71 -22.05
C GLY A 484 -10.75 14.04 -22.64
N TYR A 485 -9.51 14.15 -23.14
CA TYR A 485 -9.06 15.35 -23.85
C TYR A 485 -9.51 15.33 -25.31
N ALA A 486 -9.81 16.49 -25.87
CA ALA A 486 -10.13 16.66 -27.30
C ALA A 486 -8.92 16.44 -28.25
N GLY A 487 -7.73 16.18 -27.69
CA GLY A 487 -6.47 16.02 -28.40
C GLY A 487 -5.29 16.33 -27.47
N ASP A 488 -4.10 16.46 -28.04
CA ASP A 488 -2.92 16.90 -27.28
C ASP A 488 -3.19 18.30 -26.64
N PRO A 489 -3.17 18.43 -25.31
CA PRO A 489 -3.51 19.67 -24.62
C PRO A 489 -2.52 20.81 -24.88
N MET A 490 -1.32 20.52 -25.40
CA MET A 490 -0.41 21.55 -25.91
C MET A 490 -0.99 22.29 -27.13
N ARG A 491 -1.98 21.70 -27.81
CA ARG A 491 -2.68 22.27 -28.98
C ARG A 491 -4.12 22.66 -28.68
N THR A 492 -4.81 21.86 -27.88
CA THR A 492 -6.26 22.02 -27.64
C THR A 492 -6.59 22.72 -26.33
N GLY A 493 -5.61 22.94 -25.45
CA GLY A 493 -5.79 23.53 -24.12
C GLY A 493 -5.85 22.49 -23.00
N SER A 494 -5.58 22.93 -21.76
CA SER A 494 -5.58 22.11 -20.55
C SER A 494 -6.99 21.79 -20.04
N ARG A 495 -7.08 20.84 -19.08
CA ARG A 495 -8.34 20.43 -18.45
C ARG A 495 -9.05 21.59 -17.74
N PHE A 496 -8.28 22.45 -17.07
CA PHE A 496 -8.77 23.69 -16.47
C PHE A 496 -8.41 24.85 -17.39
N ARG A 497 -9.41 25.66 -17.74
CA ARG A 497 -9.25 26.84 -18.60
C ARG A 497 -8.78 28.06 -17.83
#